data_AF-A0AAJ2DN58-F1
#
_entry.id   AF-A0AAJ2DN58-F1
#
_cell.length_a   1.000
_cell.length_b   1.000
_cell.length_c   1.000
_cell.angle_alpha   90.00
_cell.angle_beta   90.00
_cell.angle_gamma   90.00
#
_symmetry.space_group_name_H-M   'P 1'
#
loop_
_entity.id
_entity.type
_entity.pdbx_description
1 polymer ?
#
loop_
_entity_poly.entity_id
_entity_poly.type
_entity_poly.pdbx_seq_one_letter_code
_entity_poly.pdbx_strand_id
1 'polypeptide(L)'
;MTQTLPDEYYEWIKELQELDFVLVELTLYLDTHPDDVTAINQFNDFSYKRRLQKQKIEEKYGPLQQFGNSYSNAPWEWSKGPWPWQI
;
A
#
# COMPACT_ATOMS: atom_id res chain seq x y z
N MET A 1 6.39 22.54 4.95
CA MET A 1 5.13 23.00 4.34
C MET A 1 4.39 21.74 3.92
N THR A 2 3.23 21.45 4.50
CA THR A 2 2.39 20.31 4.11
C THR A 2 1.80 20.61 2.74
N GLN A 3 2.38 20.02 1.70
CA GLN A 3 1.83 20.10 0.36
C GLN A 3 0.52 19.32 0.35
N THR A 4 -0.59 20.01 0.14
CA THR A 4 -1.90 19.38 -0.03
C THR A 4 -1.91 18.68 -1.38
N LEU A 5 -1.97 17.35 -1.39
CA LEU A 5 -2.09 16.58 -2.62
C LEU A 5 -3.54 16.61 -3.15
N PRO A 6 -3.78 16.26 -4.43
CA PRO A 6 -5.12 16.20 -5.00
C PRO A 6 -6.03 15.18 -4.30
N ASP A 7 -7.34 15.37 -4.33
CA ASP A 7 -8.33 14.44 -3.74
C ASP A 7 -8.14 12.98 -4.20
N GLU A 8 -7.77 12.80 -5.47
CA GLU A 8 -7.43 11.50 -6.07
C GLU A 8 -6.36 10.73 -5.27
N TYR A 9 -5.37 11.43 -4.72
CA TYR A 9 -4.33 10.81 -3.90
C TYR A 9 -4.91 10.20 -2.62
N TYR A 10 -5.81 10.92 -1.94
CA TYR A 10 -6.43 10.45 -0.70
C TYR A 10 -7.34 9.24 -0.96
N GLU A 11 -8.09 9.26 -2.07
CA GLU A 11 -8.88 8.08 -2.48
C GLU A 11 -7.98 6.88 -2.76
N TRP A 12 -6.85 7.07 -3.47
CA TRP A 12 -5.94 5.95 -3.76
C TRP A 12 -5.25 5.40 -2.52
N ILE A 13 -4.89 6.27 -1.56
CA ILE A 13 -4.33 5.86 -0.28
C ILE A 13 -5.38 5.10 0.53
N LYS A 14 -6.63 5.55 0.55
CA LYS A 14 -7.71 4.85 1.23
C LYS A 14 -7.94 3.46 0.63
N GLU A 15 -7.96 3.33 -0.69
CA GLU A 15 -8.01 2.03 -1.38
C GLU A 15 -6.82 1.13 -0.97
N LEU A 16 -5.61 1.70 -0.86
CA LEU A 16 -4.43 0.95 -0.41
C LEU A 16 -4.59 0.48 1.05
N GLN A 17 -5.12 1.32 1.93
CA GLN A 17 -5.37 0.99 3.34
C GLN A 17 -6.44 -0.09 3.49
N GLU A 18 -7.50 -0.06 2.67
CA GLU A 18 -8.52 -1.12 2.64
C GLU A 18 -7.92 -2.46 2.21
N LEU A 19 -7.03 -2.46 1.21
CA LEU A 19 -6.29 -3.65 0.79
C LEU A 19 -5.36 -4.16 1.90
N ASP A 20 -4.62 -3.26 2.56
CA ASP A 20 -3.75 -3.60 3.69
C ASP A 20 -4.56 -4.20 4.85
N PHE A 21 -5.76 -3.67 5.16
CA PHE A 21 -6.66 -4.23 6.17
C PHE A 21 -7.10 -5.65 5.82
N VAL A 22 -7.56 -5.89 4.59
CA VAL A 22 -7.97 -7.24 4.14
C VAL A 22 -6.82 -8.24 4.27
N LEU A 23 -5.60 -7.83 3.94
CA LEU A 23 -4.42 -8.69 4.07
C LEU A 23 -4.11 -9.03 5.54
N VAL A 24 -4.27 -8.07 6.46
CA VAL A 24 -4.12 -8.34 7.90
C VAL A 24 -5.18 -9.35 8.37
N GLU A 25 -6.44 -9.14 8.02
CA GLU A 25 -7.53 -10.04 8.42
C GLU A 25 -7.35 -11.46 7.87
N LEU A 26 -6.98 -11.59 6.59
CA LEU A 26 -6.70 -12.89 5.98
C LEU A 26 -5.48 -13.58 6.61
N THR A 27 -4.45 -12.83 6.99
CA THR A 27 -3.30 -13.38 7.72
C THR A 27 -3.74 -13.97 9.05
N LEU A 28 -4.50 -13.20 9.85
CA LEU A 28 -5.00 -13.66 11.15
C LEU A 28 -5.92 -14.89 11.02
N TYR A 29 -6.75 -14.94 9.98
CA TYR A 29 -7.59 -16.10 9.70
C TYR A 29 -6.74 -17.33 9.34
N LEU A 30 -5.79 -17.18 8.42
CA LEU A 30 -4.92 -18.28 7.95
C LEU A 30 -3.99 -18.82 9.05
N ASP A 31 -3.61 -18.02 10.03
CA ASP A 31 -2.88 -18.49 11.22
C ASP A 31 -3.65 -19.59 11.99
N THR A 32 -4.98 -19.61 11.85
CA THR A 32 -5.86 -20.61 12.47
C THR A 32 -6.40 -21.66 11.49
N HIS A 33 -6.38 -21.36 10.18
CA HIS A 33 -6.89 -22.23 9.10
C HIS A 33 -5.85 -22.35 7.95
N PRO A 34 -4.67 -22.94 8.20
CA PRO A 34 -3.54 -22.87 7.25
C PRO A 34 -3.75 -23.64 5.95
N ASP A 35 -4.68 -24.60 5.92
CA ASP A 35 -4.97 -25.44 4.75
C ASP A 35 -6.18 -24.93 3.93
N ASP A 36 -6.76 -23.78 4.28
CA ASP A 36 -7.87 -23.19 3.53
C ASP A 36 -7.39 -22.56 2.22
N VAL A 37 -7.37 -23.38 1.16
CA VAL A 37 -6.96 -23.00 -0.19
C VAL A 37 -7.74 -21.79 -0.73
N THR A 38 -9.00 -21.61 -0.32
CA THR A 38 -9.80 -20.47 -0.77
C THR A 38 -9.30 -19.17 -0.15
N ALA A 39 -9.06 -19.17 1.16
CA ALA A 39 -8.47 -18.01 1.85
C ALA A 39 -7.05 -17.70 1.37
N ILE A 40 -6.23 -18.72 1.07
CA ILE A 40 -4.90 -18.55 0.47
C ILE A 40 -4.98 -17.85 -0.89
N ASN A 41 -5.90 -18.29 -1.75
CA ASN A 41 -6.08 -17.66 -3.07
C ASN A 41 -6.55 -16.20 -2.94
N GLN A 42 -7.48 -15.93 -2.02
CA GLN A 42 -7.90 -14.56 -1.71
C GLN A 42 -6.70 -13.71 -1.25
N PHE A 43 -5.87 -14.22 -0.34
CA PHE A 43 -4.68 -13.52 0.14
C PHE A 43 -3.73 -13.17 -1.01
N ASN A 44 -3.50 -14.11 -1.93
CA ASN A 44 -2.66 -13.89 -3.10
C ASN A 44 -3.25 -12.83 -4.05
N ASP A 45 -4.57 -12.88 -4.30
CA ASP A 45 -5.27 -11.92 -5.16
C ASP A 45 -5.21 -10.50 -4.57
N PHE A 46 -5.48 -10.36 -3.27
CA PHE A 46 -5.39 -9.06 -2.59
C PHE A 46 -3.95 -8.56 -2.50
N SER A 47 -2.97 -9.44 -2.31
CA SER A 47 -1.54 -9.09 -2.32
C SER A 47 -1.12 -8.53 -3.68
N TYR A 48 -1.60 -9.13 -4.76
CA TYR A 48 -1.37 -8.64 -6.12
C TYR A 48 -2.01 -7.26 -6.34
N LYS A 49 -3.27 -7.09 -5.95
CA LYS A 49 -3.99 -5.79 -6.05
C LYS A 49 -3.27 -4.70 -5.25
N ARG A 50 -2.85 -4.99 -4.02
CA ARG A 50 -2.10 -4.08 -3.15
C ARG A 50 -0.80 -3.64 -3.80
N ARG A 51 -0.06 -4.57 -4.42
CA ARG A 51 1.17 -4.25 -5.16
C ARG A 51 0.92 -3.31 -6.33
N LEU A 52 -0.13 -3.54 -7.12
CA LEU A 52 -0.49 -2.66 -8.24
C LEU A 52 -0.90 -1.26 -7.78
N GLN A 53 -1.72 -1.18 -6.72
CA GLN A 53 -2.16 0.11 -6.18
C GLN A 53 -0.98 0.92 -5.62
N LYS A 54 -0.09 0.27 -4.87
CA LYS A 54 1.16 0.88 -4.41
C LYS A 54 1.97 1.43 -5.59
N GLN A 55 2.22 0.61 -6.60
CA GLN A 55 3.00 1.02 -7.79
C GLN A 55 2.39 2.25 -8.47
N LYS A 56 1.06 2.25 -8.67
CA LYS A 56 0.31 3.36 -9.27
C LYS A 56 0.49 4.67 -8.48
N ILE A 57 0.46 4.61 -7.15
CA ILE A 57 0.68 5.78 -6.30
C ILE A 57 2.14 6.22 -6.40
N GLU A 58 3.09 5.29 -6.32
CA GLU A 58 4.52 5.59 -6.34
C GLU A 58 5.00 6.22 -7.64
N GLU A 59 4.46 5.77 -8.77
CA GLU A 59 4.76 6.33 -10.10
C GLU A 59 4.35 7.81 -10.22
N LYS A 60 3.31 8.23 -9.49
CA LYS A 60 2.74 9.59 -9.61
C LYS A 60 3.13 10.52 -8.46
N TYR A 61 3.26 9.99 -7.25
CA TYR A 61 3.41 10.78 -6.03
C TYR A 61 4.70 10.50 -5.27
N GLY A 62 5.52 9.54 -5.71
CA GLY A 62 6.79 9.21 -5.09
C GLY A 62 6.70 8.08 -4.04
N PRO A 63 7.82 7.75 -3.39
CA PRO A 63 7.96 6.51 -2.62
C PRO A 63 7.05 6.46 -1.39
N LEU A 64 6.39 5.31 -1.15
CA LEU A 64 5.53 5.09 0.01
C LEU A 64 6.18 4.31 1.16
N GLN A 65 7.24 3.53 0.90
CA GLN A 65 7.92 2.71 1.92
C GLN A 65 9.44 2.89 1.94
N GLN A 66 10.04 2.78 3.14
CA GLN A 66 11.48 2.91 3.36
C GLN A 66 12.25 1.60 3.23
N PHE A 67 13.58 1.70 3.39
CA PHE A 67 14.48 0.56 3.55
C PHE A 67 14.53 -0.34 2.29
N GLY A 68 14.51 0.29 1.11
CA GLY A 68 14.60 -0.41 -0.18
C GLY A 68 13.27 -0.97 -0.69
N ASN A 69 12.15 -0.73 0.00
CA ASN A 69 10.83 -1.19 -0.44
C ASN A 69 10.22 -0.33 -1.55
N SER A 70 10.70 0.90 -1.75
CA SER A 70 10.25 1.82 -2.78
C SER A 70 11.44 2.50 -3.44
N TYR A 71 11.34 2.75 -4.74
CA TYR A 71 12.36 3.51 -5.47
C TYR A 71 12.16 5.01 -5.26
N SER A 72 13.24 5.75 -5.14
CA SER A 72 13.23 7.22 -5.12
C SER A 72 13.91 7.74 -6.37
N ASN A 73 13.38 8.82 -6.95
CA ASN A 73 14.14 9.57 -7.94
C ASN A 73 15.16 10.51 -7.28
N ALA A 74 15.93 11.19 -8.12
CA ALA A 74 16.82 12.28 -7.72
C ALA A 74 16.17 13.63 -8.04
N PRO A 75 16.14 14.60 -7.10
CA PRO A 75 16.69 14.56 -5.74
C PRO A 75 15.82 13.72 -4.79
N TRP A 76 16.44 13.19 -3.72
CA TRP A 76 15.82 12.29 -2.73
C TRP A 76 14.37 12.68 -2.37
N GLU A 77 13.42 11.85 -2.79
CA GLU A 77 12.00 12.16 -2.74
C GLU A 77 11.35 11.71 -1.45
N TRP A 78 11.96 10.77 -0.71
CA TRP A 78 11.42 10.36 0.58
C TRP A 78 11.24 11.56 1.51
N SER A 79 12.13 12.57 1.53
CA SER A 79 11.89 13.75 2.38
C SER A 79 10.64 14.60 2.03
N LYS A 80 9.98 14.33 0.89
CA LYS A 80 8.85 15.10 0.35
C LYS A 80 7.53 14.36 0.64
N GLY A 81 6.98 14.55 1.83
CA GLY A 81 5.64 14.07 2.17
C GLY A 81 4.52 14.76 1.36
N PRO A 82 3.24 14.43 1.60
CA PRO A 82 2.74 13.73 2.78
C PRO A 82 2.89 12.20 2.73
N TRP A 83 3.05 11.62 3.91
CA TRP A 83 3.12 10.16 4.12
C TRP A 83 1.75 9.53 4.29
N PRO A 84 1.58 8.23 3.97
CA PRO A 84 0.33 7.51 4.24
C PRO A 84 -0.16 7.56 5.69
N TRP A 85 0.72 7.74 6.69
CA TRP A 85 0.35 7.85 8.11
C TRP A 85 0.15 9.30 8.60
N GLN A 86 0.33 10.29 7.72
CA GLN A 86 0.03 11.70 8.00
C GLN A 86 -1.40 12.09 7.59
N ILE A 87 -2.16 11.12 7.11
CA ILE A 87 -3.49 11.24 6.51
C ILE A 87 -4.49 10.53 7.42
#